data_AF-A0A061GU16-F1
#
_entry.id   AF-A0A061GU16-F1
#
_cell.length_a   1.000
_cell.length_b   1.000
_cell.length_c   1.000
_cell.angle_alpha   90.00
_cell.angle_beta   90.00
_cell.angle_gamma   90.00
#
_symmetry.space_group_name_H-M   'P 1'
#
loop_
_entity.id
_entity.type
_entity.pdbx_description
1 polymer ?
#
loop_
_entity_poly.entity_id
_entity_poly.type
_entity_poly.pdbx_seq_one_letter_code
_entity_poly.pdbx_strand_id
1 'polypeptide(L)'
;MHGPVDTMSWFVDHGVELKTEDDGRVFPVTNSSSSVIDCLISEAKCKGVSLQTGKVVTCASASAGGKFLLKVEKRTLNSVELVEADYVLIASGSSQQGHSLAVQLGHSVVDPVPSLFTFKIEDSQLTDMSGVTFSKVIVKLKLENVQRNIPQLTQVGPMLVTHWGLSGPAILRLSAWGARHLYSSGYKGKLIVDFVPDLHIEDLKSLLSQQKNRFAKQKVLNSCPTELRLVKRFWKYILDREGLVGDTLWASLSNNSLISIAHILKHCTFEVKGKGQFKDEFVTAGGVPLSEIHLNTMESKIQPNLFFAGEILNVDGVTGGFNFQNAWSGGYIAGSSIGSSHMTWKERKEMENRKVVSLGGKPPKKQRLPLSVARVVMKKQKEREEKMLKENMILGRFGGKLGGGAKRSADKQRPEDRVLKSSEGHFKNGVLDVKHLFQKAPPKDNDFDGHGVNKGKKKKGSGKKNRGKKKGGGGGRKRR
;
A
#
# COMPACT_ATOMS: atom_id res chain seq x y z
N MET A 1 -11.02 4.30 22.16
CA MET A 1 -10.72 4.31 20.71
C MET A 1 -9.21 4.52 20.60
N HIS A 2 -8.48 3.72 19.81
CA HIS A 2 -7.02 3.85 19.65
C HIS A 2 -6.75 4.66 18.37
N GLY A 3 -6.56 5.97 18.51
CA GLY A 3 -6.36 6.91 17.41
C GLY A 3 -4.88 7.24 17.15
N PRO A 4 -4.59 8.17 16.22
CA PRO A 4 -3.21 8.51 15.85
C PRO A 4 -2.35 8.97 17.02
N VAL A 5 -2.90 9.78 17.93
CA VAL A 5 -2.18 10.26 19.12
C VAL A 5 -1.82 9.09 20.04
N ASP A 6 -2.73 8.12 20.22
CA ASP A 6 -2.46 6.93 21.03
C ASP A 6 -1.35 6.07 20.40
N THR A 7 -1.37 5.89 19.07
CA THR A 7 -0.32 5.19 18.32
C THR A 7 1.04 5.88 18.52
N MET A 8 1.07 7.20 18.37
CA MET A 8 2.30 7.99 18.49
C MET A 8 2.87 7.89 19.91
N SER A 9 2.04 8.11 20.93
CA SER A 9 2.45 7.96 22.33
C SER A 9 2.97 6.57 22.61
N TRP A 10 2.30 5.52 22.11
CA TRP A 10 2.76 4.15 22.29
C TRP A 10 4.17 3.94 21.74
N PHE A 11 4.47 4.39 20.52
CA PHE A 11 5.81 4.24 19.95
C PHE A 11 6.87 5.04 20.73
N VAL A 12 6.55 6.27 21.15
CA VAL A 12 7.47 7.10 21.95
C VAL A 12 7.75 6.45 23.31
N ASP A 13 6.71 5.94 23.98
CA ASP A 13 6.82 5.25 25.27
C ASP A 13 7.67 3.97 25.18
N HIS A 14 7.79 3.39 23.98
CA HIS A 14 8.59 2.19 23.70
C HIS A 14 9.92 2.52 22.98
N GLY A 15 10.36 3.79 23.03
CA GLY A 15 11.70 4.20 22.60
C GLY A 15 11.85 4.49 21.11
N VAL A 16 10.76 4.62 20.37
CA VAL A 16 10.79 5.07 18.97
C VAL A 16 10.44 6.55 18.91
N GLU A 17 11.46 7.40 18.85
CA GLU A 17 11.26 8.83 18.62
C GLU A 17 10.64 9.08 17.24
N LEU A 18 9.63 9.95 17.20
CA LEU A 18 8.87 10.28 16.01
C LEU A 18 9.04 11.75 15.62
N LYS A 19 8.98 12.01 14.33
CA LYS A 19 8.89 13.37 13.75
C LYS A 19 7.70 13.46 12.81
N THR A 20 7.10 14.64 12.75
CA THR A 20 6.01 14.96 11.83
C THR A 20 6.53 15.89 10.74
N GLU A 21 6.31 15.53 9.48
CA GLU A 21 6.61 16.39 8.33
C GLU A 21 5.49 17.43 8.12
N ASP A 22 5.77 18.48 7.34
CA ASP A 22 4.83 19.59 7.11
C ASP A 22 3.47 19.17 6.54
N ASP A 23 3.40 18.01 5.89
CA ASP A 23 2.18 17.44 5.34
C ASP A 23 1.41 16.52 6.30
N GLY A 24 1.84 16.48 7.58
CA GLY A 24 1.20 15.73 8.65
C GLY A 24 1.60 14.25 8.73
N ARG A 25 2.45 13.75 7.82
CA ARG A 25 2.97 12.38 7.91
C ARG A 25 3.94 12.25 9.06
N VAL A 26 3.89 11.09 9.73
CA VAL A 26 4.73 10.78 10.88
C VAL A 26 5.72 9.68 10.52
N PHE A 27 6.99 9.89 10.87
CA PHE A 27 8.10 8.97 10.61
C PHE A 27 8.95 8.79 11.86
N PRO A 28 9.67 7.66 12.01
CA PRO A 28 10.72 7.57 13.01
C PRO A 28 11.82 8.60 12.69
N VAL A 29 12.37 9.25 13.72
CA VAL A 29 13.46 10.22 13.57
C VAL A 29 14.66 9.60 12.84
N THR A 30 14.89 8.30 13.06
CA THR A 30 15.93 7.48 12.42
C THR A 30 15.78 7.33 10.90
N ASN A 31 14.60 7.64 10.33
CA ASN A 31 14.22 7.34 8.94
C ASN A 31 14.38 5.86 8.55
N SER A 32 14.33 4.94 9.51
CA SER A 32 14.47 3.49 9.28
C SER A 32 13.20 2.75 9.65
N SER A 33 12.68 1.90 8.75
CA SER A 33 11.57 1.00 9.06
C SER A 33 11.93 0.00 10.17
N SER A 34 13.21 -0.38 10.29
CA SER A 34 13.67 -1.33 11.30
C SER A 34 13.40 -0.84 12.71
N SER A 35 13.49 0.47 12.98
CA SER A 35 13.16 1.02 14.31
C SER A 35 11.74 0.68 14.76
N VAL A 36 10.78 0.68 13.83
CA VAL A 36 9.38 0.30 14.12
C VAL A 36 9.25 -1.22 14.29
N ILE A 37 9.88 -1.99 13.40
CA ILE A 37 9.83 -3.46 13.41
C ILE A 37 10.45 -4.02 14.69
N ASP A 38 11.65 -3.55 15.05
CA ASP A 38 12.41 -3.99 16.21
C ASP A 38 11.66 -3.67 17.50
N CYS A 39 11.05 -2.48 17.59
CA CYS A 39 10.18 -2.11 18.70
C CYS A 39 9.03 -3.10 18.88
N LEU A 40 8.28 -3.42 17.81
CA LEU A 40 7.15 -4.34 17.86
C LEU A 40 7.58 -5.78 18.20
N ILE A 41 8.68 -6.25 17.63
CA ILE A 41 9.23 -7.59 17.90
C ILE A 41 9.72 -7.70 19.34
N SER A 42 10.42 -6.66 19.82
CA SER A 42 10.93 -6.61 21.20
C SER A 42 9.77 -6.64 22.19
N GLU A 43 8.75 -5.81 21.99
CA GLU A 43 7.59 -5.76 22.88
C GLU A 43 6.82 -7.08 22.89
N ALA A 44 6.62 -7.71 21.72
CA ALA A 44 6.00 -9.03 21.63
C ALA A 44 6.78 -10.08 22.45
N LYS A 45 8.12 -10.11 22.32
CA LYS A 45 8.98 -11.01 23.09
C LYS A 45 8.93 -10.73 24.59
N CYS A 46 9.00 -9.46 25.01
CA CYS A 46 8.92 -9.05 26.42
C CYS A 46 7.59 -9.46 27.08
N LYS A 47 6.50 -9.53 26.30
CA LYS A 47 5.18 -10.00 26.78
C LYS A 47 4.99 -11.51 26.67
N GLY A 48 6.01 -12.27 26.27
CA GLY A 48 5.95 -13.73 26.18
C GLY A 48 5.22 -14.25 24.93
N VAL A 49 5.05 -13.44 23.89
CA VAL A 49 4.45 -13.88 22.63
C VAL A 49 5.43 -14.81 21.90
N SER A 50 4.96 -16.01 21.55
CA SER A 50 5.73 -16.96 20.73
C SER A 50 5.61 -16.62 19.24
N LEU A 51 6.70 -16.14 18.63
CA LEU A 51 6.75 -15.82 17.20
C LEU A 51 7.36 -16.99 16.41
N GLN A 52 6.60 -17.54 15.45
CA GLN A 52 7.04 -18.67 14.64
C GLN A 52 7.04 -18.32 13.16
N THR A 53 8.24 -18.13 12.59
CA THR A 53 8.45 -17.82 11.17
C THR A 53 8.68 -19.09 10.35
N GLY A 54 8.64 -18.98 9.02
CA GLY A 54 8.82 -20.14 8.12
C GLY A 54 7.65 -21.13 8.10
N LYS A 55 6.55 -20.79 8.78
CA LYS A 55 5.30 -21.55 8.85
C LYS A 55 4.21 -20.89 8.00
N VAL A 56 3.37 -21.71 7.37
CA VAL A 56 2.21 -21.26 6.59
C VAL A 56 0.97 -21.97 7.10
N VAL A 57 -0.08 -21.22 7.44
CA VAL A 57 -1.38 -21.80 7.78
C VAL A 57 -2.13 -22.08 6.48
N THR A 58 -2.31 -23.35 6.13
CA THR A 58 -2.92 -23.78 4.86
C THR A 58 -4.42 -24.03 4.95
N CYS A 59 -4.90 -24.43 6.14
CA CYS A 59 -6.31 -24.66 6.40
C CYS A 59 -6.70 -24.18 7.80
N ALA A 60 -7.92 -23.67 7.94
CA ALA A 60 -8.55 -23.39 9.22
C ALA A 60 -9.99 -23.89 9.21
N SER A 61 -10.40 -24.58 10.28
CA SER A 61 -11.78 -24.98 10.49
C SER A 61 -12.19 -24.73 11.94
N ALA A 62 -13.49 -24.51 12.15
CA ALA A 62 -14.07 -24.48 13.49
C ALA A 62 -14.52 -25.90 13.88
N SER A 63 -14.18 -26.29 15.11
CA SER A 63 -14.59 -27.54 15.73
C SER A 63 -15.93 -27.37 16.45
N ALA A 64 -16.69 -28.45 16.61
CA ALA A 64 -17.97 -28.48 17.34
C ALA A 64 -17.85 -28.00 18.80
N GLY A 65 -16.64 -28.05 19.38
CA GLY A 65 -16.35 -27.55 20.73
C GLY A 65 -16.09 -26.04 20.84
N GLY A 66 -16.28 -25.26 19.76
CA GLY A 66 -16.06 -23.81 19.76
C GLY A 66 -14.59 -23.38 19.65
N LYS A 67 -13.70 -24.33 19.36
CA LYS A 67 -12.27 -24.10 19.10
C LYS A 67 -11.96 -24.15 17.60
N PHE A 68 -10.79 -23.67 17.23
CA PHE A 68 -10.26 -23.72 15.87
C PHE A 68 -9.23 -24.82 15.73
N LEU A 69 -9.25 -25.51 14.60
CA LEU A 69 -8.19 -26.43 14.18
C LEU A 69 -7.49 -25.84 12.97
N LEU A 70 -6.18 -25.61 13.11
CA LEU A 70 -5.34 -25.02 12.07
C LEU A 70 -4.36 -26.05 11.54
N LYS A 71 -4.27 -26.16 10.21
CA LYS A 71 -3.22 -26.93 9.53
C LYS A 71 -2.06 -26.00 9.18
N VAL A 72 -0.89 -26.28 9.75
CA VAL A 72 0.31 -25.46 9.60
C VAL A 72 1.41 -26.26 8.93
N GLU A 73 1.96 -25.72 7.85
CA GLU A 73 3.02 -26.36 7.07
C GLU A 73 4.35 -25.62 7.26
N LYS A 74 5.42 -26.37 7.52
CA LYS A 74 6.78 -25.83 7.60
C LYS A 74 7.44 -25.86 6.23
N ARG A 75 7.87 -24.68 5.74
CA ARG A 75 8.49 -24.54 4.40
C ARG A 75 9.73 -25.41 4.18
N THR A 76 10.44 -25.76 5.25
CA THR A 76 11.74 -26.42 5.18
C THR A 76 11.70 -27.94 5.33
N LEU A 77 10.60 -28.52 5.85
CA LEU A 77 10.60 -29.91 6.33
C LEU A 77 9.45 -30.78 5.79
N ASN A 78 8.62 -30.28 4.85
CA ASN A 78 7.43 -30.98 4.36
C ASN A 78 6.57 -31.59 5.48
N SER A 79 6.60 -30.98 6.67
CA SER A 79 5.90 -31.46 7.86
C SER A 79 4.63 -30.65 8.07
N VAL A 80 3.54 -31.36 8.33
CA VAL A 80 2.25 -30.77 8.72
C VAL A 80 2.10 -30.84 10.24
N GLU A 81 1.73 -29.72 10.84
CA GLU A 81 1.40 -29.59 12.25
C GLU A 81 -0.08 -29.20 12.37
N LEU A 82 -0.79 -29.79 13.33
CA LEU A 82 -2.15 -29.40 13.68
C LEU A 82 -2.10 -28.60 14.98
N VAL A 83 -2.64 -27.39 14.93
CA VAL A 83 -2.69 -26.48 16.08
C VAL A 83 -4.15 -26.25 16.44
N GLU A 84 -4.50 -26.55 17.69
CA GLU A 84 -5.79 -26.17 18.25
C GLU A 84 -5.68 -24.79 18.91
N ALA A 85 -6.66 -23.92 18.68
CA ALA A 85 -6.68 -22.57 19.25
C ALA A 85 -8.08 -22.19 19.72
N ASP A 86 -8.19 -21.54 20.87
CA ASP A 86 -9.47 -21.00 21.37
C ASP A 86 -9.90 -19.74 20.60
N TYR A 87 -8.92 -18.96 20.13
CA TYR A 87 -9.12 -17.71 19.37
C TYR A 87 -8.21 -17.66 18.16
N VAL A 88 -8.70 -17.05 17.07
CA VAL A 88 -7.92 -16.82 15.86
C VAL A 88 -8.04 -15.35 15.45
N LEU A 89 -6.90 -14.69 15.23
CA LEU A 89 -6.82 -13.38 14.59
C LEU A 89 -6.16 -13.52 13.22
N ILE A 90 -6.88 -13.18 12.16
CA ILE A 90 -6.31 -13.09 10.81
C ILE A 90 -5.87 -11.63 10.58
N ALA A 91 -4.55 -11.44 10.51
CA ALA A 91 -3.92 -10.14 10.23
C ALA A 91 -2.82 -10.27 9.16
N SER A 92 -3.12 -11.03 8.11
CA SER A 92 -2.16 -11.46 7.09
C SER A 92 -1.96 -10.45 5.94
N GLY A 93 -2.47 -9.23 6.10
CA GLY A 93 -2.56 -8.24 5.03
C GLY A 93 -3.40 -8.73 3.86
N SER A 94 -3.05 -8.33 2.64
CA SER A 94 -3.71 -8.71 1.39
C SER A 94 -3.27 -10.07 0.82
N SER A 95 -2.81 -10.98 1.67
CA SER A 95 -2.34 -12.30 1.21
C SER A 95 -3.51 -13.17 0.71
N GLN A 96 -3.32 -13.82 -0.46
CA GLN A 96 -4.31 -14.76 -1.00
C GLN A 96 -4.63 -15.89 -0.01
N GLN A 97 -3.62 -16.37 0.72
CA GLN A 97 -3.82 -17.38 1.76
C GLN A 97 -4.74 -16.87 2.88
N GLY A 98 -4.57 -15.61 3.31
CA GLY A 98 -5.47 -14.98 4.27
C GLY A 98 -6.92 -14.96 3.82
N HIS A 99 -7.16 -14.54 2.57
CA HIS A 99 -8.50 -14.54 1.99
C HIS A 99 -9.10 -15.95 1.90
N SER A 100 -8.30 -16.95 1.49
CA SER A 100 -8.72 -18.35 1.47
C SER A 100 -9.13 -18.86 2.87
N LEU A 101 -8.37 -18.51 3.91
CA LEU A 101 -8.71 -18.87 5.30
C LEU A 101 -10.00 -18.19 5.76
N ALA A 102 -10.22 -16.93 5.40
CA ALA A 102 -11.48 -16.24 5.70
C ALA A 102 -12.68 -16.97 5.08
N VAL A 103 -12.57 -17.37 3.81
CA VAL A 103 -13.62 -18.14 3.10
C VAL A 103 -13.85 -19.50 3.74
N GLN A 104 -12.80 -20.23 4.11
CA GLN A 104 -12.93 -21.52 4.81
C GLN A 104 -13.67 -21.39 6.15
N LEU A 105 -13.55 -20.24 6.81
CA LEU A 105 -14.23 -19.93 8.08
C LEU A 105 -15.61 -19.28 7.87
N GLY A 106 -16.13 -19.23 6.64
CA GLY A 106 -17.50 -18.85 6.32
C GLY A 106 -17.70 -17.38 5.91
N HIS A 107 -16.62 -16.61 5.74
CA HIS A 107 -16.71 -15.22 5.32
C HIS A 107 -16.76 -15.06 3.80
N SER A 108 -17.40 -13.99 3.34
CA SER A 108 -17.22 -13.56 1.96
C SER A 108 -15.94 -12.70 1.83
N VAL A 109 -15.38 -12.64 0.63
CA VAL A 109 -14.25 -11.78 0.31
C VAL A 109 -14.61 -10.99 -0.93
N VAL A 110 -14.52 -9.67 -0.84
CA VAL A 110 -14.63 -8.82 -2.01
C VAL A 110 -13.33 -8.89 -2.79
N ASP A 111 -13.42 -9.15 -4.09
CA ASP A 111 -12.27 -9.40 -4.95
C ASP A 111 -11.16 -8.35 -4.74
N PRO A 112 -9.95 -8.79 -4.30
CA PRO A 112 -8.85 -7.88 -4.04
C PRO A 112 -8.31 -7.33 -5.35
N VAL A 113 -8.33 -6.00 -5.49
CA VAL A 113 -7.75 -5.29 -6.62
C VAL A 113 -6.67 -4.30 -6.15
N PRO A 114 -5.61 -4.07 -6.92
CA PRO A 114 -4.62 -3.03 -6.65
C PRO A 114 -5.25 -1.66 -6.45
N SER A 115 -4.75 -0.94 -5.45
CA SER A 115 -5.01 0.45 -5.08
C SER A 115 -3.67 1.15 -4.84
N LEU A 116 -3.64 2.49 -4.86
CA LEU A 116 -2.41 3.29 -4.66
C LEU A 116 -1.25 2.91 -5.60
N PHE A 117 -1.52 2.85 -6.90
CA PHE A 117 -0.53 2.50 -7.92
C PHE A 117 -0.22 3.64 -8.89
N THR A 118 0.98 3.58 -9.47
CA THR A 118 1.42 4.50 -10.52
C THR A 118 0.77 4.17 -11.86
N PHE A 119 0.57 5.16 -12.73
CA PHE A 119 0.03 4.94 -14.06
C PHE A 119 1.14 4.75 -15.07
N LYS A 120 1.09 3.62 -15.80
CA LYS A 120 1.98 3.35 -16.92
C LYS A 120 1.49 4.14 -18.13
N ILE A 121 2.35 5.03 -18.63
CA ILE A 121 2.10 5.89 -19.78
C ILE A 121 3.08 5.50 -20.89
N GLU A 122 2.57 5.35 -22.10
CA GLU A 122 3.39 5.07 -23.28
C GLU A 122 3.71 6.38 -24.00
N ASP A 123 4.76 7.06 -23.54
CA ASP A 123 5.31 8.27 -24.14
C ASP A 123 6.81 8.35 -23.83
N SER A 124 7.64 8.11 -24.85
CA SER A 124 9.10 8.08 -24.70
C SER A 124 9.66 9.42 -24.24
N GLN A 125 9.14 10.52 -24.77
CA GLN A 125 9.59 11.88 -24.41
C GLN A 125 9.21 12.22 -22.97
N LEU A 126 8.07 11.73 -22.47
CA LEU A 126 7.71 11.83 -21.07
C LEU A 126 8.70 11.05 -20.19
N THR A 127 9.02 9.81 -20.56
CA THR A 127 9.90 8.96 -19.75
C THR A 127 11.34 9.48 -19.66
N ASP A 128 11.82 10.20 -20.69
CA ASP A 128 13.12 10.89 -20.67
C ASP A 128 13.21 11.99 -19.60
N MET A 129 12.06 12.44 -19.10
CA MET A 129 11.96 13.42 -18.02
C MET A 129 11.73 12.79 -16.64
N SER A 130 12.05 11.50 -16.48
CA SER A 130 12.02 10.83 -15.17
C SER A 130 12.71 11.67 -14.08
N GLY A 131 12.04 11.80 -12.94
CA GLY A 131 12.47 12.62 -11.80
C GLY A 131 11.95 14.07 -11.83
N VAL A 132 11.30 14.52 -12.90
CA VAL A 132 10.61 15.83 -12.89
C VAL A 132 9.40 15.78 -11.95
N THR A 133 9.31 16.75 -11.05
CA THR A 133 8.22 16.89 -10.08
C THR A 133 7.43 18.16 -10.35
N PHE A 134 6.13 18.08 -10.06
CA PHE A 134 5.22 19.21 -10.05
C PHE A 134 4.63 19.31 -8.66
N SER A 135 4.71 20.48 -8.04
CA SER A 135 4.16 20.71 -6.69
C SER A 135 2.64 20.68 -6.68
N LYS A 136 2.01 21.12 -7.77
CA LYS A 136 0.54 21.17 -7.92
C LYS A 136 0.15 20.97 -9.37
N VAL A 137 -0.68 19.95 -9.61
CA VAL A 137 -1.39 19.72 -10.87
C VAL A 137 -2.84 19.38 -10.58
N ILE A 138 -3.72 19.53 -11.58
CA ILE A 138 -5.04 18.89 -11.55
C ILE A 138 -4.98 17.72 -12.53
N VAL A 139 -5.31 16.52 -12.05
CA VAL A 139 -5.34 15.29 -12.85
C VAL A 139 -6.78 14.79 -12.93
N LYS A 140 -7.24 14.47 -14.14
CA LYS A 140 -8.57 13.94 -14.40
C LYS A 140 -8.47 12.67 -15.21
N LEU A 141 -9.03 11.58 -14.69
CA LEU A 141 -9.06 10.29 -15.36
C LEU A 141 -10.41 10.08 -16.03
N LYS A 142 -10.38 9.79 -17.33
CA LYS A 142 -11.53 9.35 -18.11
C LYS A 142 -11.34 7.88 -18.46
N LEU A 143 -12.25 7.04 -17.99
CA LEU A 143 -12.24 5.61 -18.31
C LEU A 143 -13.17 5.36 -19.50
N GLU A 144 -12.68 4.64 -20.49
CA GLU A 144 -13.49 4.17 -21.62
C GLU A 144 -14.24 2.89 -21.20
N ASN A 145 -15.46 2.70 -21.69
CA ASN A 145 -16.26 1.46 -21.51
C ASN A 145 -16.70 1.10 -20.07
N VAL A 146 -16.79 2.07 -19.16
CA VAL A 146 -17.34 1.87 -17.81
C VAL A 146 -18.72 2.55 -17.73
N GLN A 147 -19.68 1.95 -17.02
CA GLN A 147 -21.09 2.35 -16.93
C GLN A 147 -21.31 3.86 -16.74
N ARG A 148 -22.42 4.41 -17.25
CA ARG A 148 -22.74 5.87 -17.32
C ARG A 148 -22.73 6.66 -15.98
N ASN A 149 -22.52 6.02 -14.83
CA ASN A 149 -22.52 6.64 -13.49
C ASN A 149 -21.17 6.54 -12.78
N ILE A 150 -20.05 6.82 -13.46
CA ILE A 150 -18.74 6.91 -12.78
C ILE A 150 -18.64 8.25 -12.08
N PRO A 151 -18.22 8.30 -10.80
CA PRO A 151 -17.84 9.56 -10.17
C PRO A 151 -16.74 10.24 -10.97
N GLN A 152 -16.74 11.58 -10.98
CA GLN A 152 -15.68 12.32 -11.64
C GLN A 152 -14.36 12.08 -10.90
N LEU A 153 -13.48 11.27 -11.50
CA LEU A 153 -12.14 10.98 -10.96
C LEU A 153 -11.21 12.16 -11.25
N THR A 154 -11.23 13.15 -10.36
CA THR A 154 -10.36 14.32 -10.38
C THR A 154 -9.56 14.38 -9.08
N GLN A 155 -8.26 14.65 -9.16
CA GLN A 155 -7.42 14.89 -7.98
C GLN A 155 -6.53 16.11 -8.20
N VAL A 156 -6.17 16.78 -7.10
CA VAL A 156 -5.26 17.91 -7.10
C VAL A 156 -4.12 17.61 -6.16
N GLY A 157 -2.89 17.92 -6.58
CA GLY A 157 -1.73 17.79 -5.72
C GLY A 157 -0.44 17.54 -6.48
N PRO A 158 0.63 17.11 -5.76
CA PRO A 158 1.92 16.86 -6.37
C PRO A 158 1.90 15.65 -7.31
N MET A 159 2.72 15.72 -8.36
CA MET A 159 2.91 14.66 -9.34
C MET A 159 4.40 14.47 -9.66
N LEU A 160 4.78 13.23 -9.94
CA LEU A 160 6.14 12.83 -10.29
C LEU A 160 6.13 12.11 -11.65
N VAL A 161 7.03 12.50 -12.53
CA VAL A 161 7.34 11.74 -13.75
C VAL A 161 8.34 10.64 -13.41
N THR A 162 8.06 9.42 -13.83
CA THR A 162 8.89 8.24 -13.63
C THR A 162 9.35 7.68 -14.97
N HIS A 163 10.25 6.70 -14.96
CA HIS A 163 10.76 6.09 -16.18
C HIS A 163 9.75 5.16 -16.90
N TRP A 164 8.54 4.97 -16.35
CA TRP A 164 7.47 4.19 -16.98
C TRP A 164 6.14 4.95 -17.08
N GLY A 165 6.05 6.17 -16.58
CA GLY A 165 4.81 6.95 -16.56
C GLY A 165 4.72 7.92 -15.39
N LEU A 166 3.56 7.98 -14.73
CA LEU A 166 3.24 9.03 -13.76
C LEU A 166 2.98 8.46 -12.37
N SER A 167 3.47 9.17 -11.35
CA SER A 167 3.39 8.86 -9.92
C SER A 167 3.11 10.13 -9.12
N GLY A 168 3.28 10.06 -7.80
CA GLY A 168 3.06 11.16 -6.86
C GLY A 168 1.65 11.13 -6.25
N PRO A 169 1.43 11.87 -5.15
CA PRO A 169 0.19 11.83 -4.38
C PRO A 169 -1.08 12.00 -5.21
N ALA A 170 -1.09 12.87 -6.21
CA ALA A 170 -2.27 13.09 -7.06
C ALA A 170 -2.64 11.81 -7.84
N ILE A 171 -1.66 11.14 -8.45
CA ILE A 171 -1.86 9.90 -9.22
C ILE A 171 -2.23 8.73 -8.30
N LEU A 172 -1.52 8.58 -7.17
CA LEU A 172 -1.77 7.50 -6.23
C LEU A 172 -3.18 7.59 -5.64
N ARG A 173 -3.61 8.79 -5.18
CA ARG A 173 -4.99 9.00 -4.72
C ARG A 173 -6.01 8.70 -5.80
N LEU A 174 -5.77 9.17 -7.03
CA LEU A 174 -6.66 8.94 -8.16
C LEU A 174 -6.83 7.45 -8.45
N SER A 175 -5.73 6.68 -8.36
CA SER A 175 -5.75 5.23 -8.53
C SER A 175 -6.53 4.51 -7.41
N ALA A 176 -6.46 5.00 -6.16
CA ALA A 176 -7.21 4.42 -5.05
C ALA A 176 -8.71 4.67 -5.18
N TRP A 177 -9.12 5.91 -5.37
CA TRP A 177 -10.53 6.26 -5.58
C TRP A 177 -11.12 5.57 -6.82
N GLY A 178 -10.30 5.35 -7.85
CA GLY A 178 -10.67 4.68 -9.08
C GLY A 178 -10.43 3.16 -9.10
N ALA A 179 -9.95 2.52 -8.02
CA ALA A 179 -9.32 1.19 -8.07
C ALA A 179 -10.19 0.14 -8.77
N ARG A 180 -11.46 0.02 -8.38
CA ARG A 180 -12.39 -0.94 -8.99
C ARG A 180 -12.78 -0.58 -10.42
N HIS A 181 -12.98 0.70 -10.70
CA HIS A 181 -13.31 1.14 -12.07
C HIS A 181 -12.13 0.93 -13.03
N LEU A 182 -10.90 1.19 -12.56
CA LEU A 182 -9.65 0.90 -13.25
C LEU A 182 -9.49 -0.61 -13.47
N TYR A 183 -9.81 -1.44 -12.47
CA TYR A 183 -9.81 -2.89 -12.64
C TYR A 183 -10.76 -3.32 -13.76
N SER A 184 -12.00 -2.84 -13.75
CA SER A 184 -12.99 -3.16 -14.78
C SER A 184 -12.62 -2.65 -16.17
N SER A 185 -11.84 -1.55 -16.29
CA SER A 185 -11.36 -1.04 -17.57
C SER A 185 -10.09 -1.73 -18.07
N GLY A 186 -9.58 -2.75 -17.36
CA GLY A 186 -8.29 -3.36 -17.67
C GLY A 186 -7.12 -2.41 -17.46
N TYR A 187 -7.26 -1.47 -16.53
CA TYR A 187 -6.32 -0.39 -16.18
C TYR A 187 -5.99 0.54 -17.34
N LYS A 188 -6.96 0.74 -18.24
CA LYS A 188 -6.84 1.62 -19.41
C LYS A 188 -7.75 2.84 -19.27
N GLY A 189 -7.29 3.96 -19.81
CA GLY A 189 -8.06 5.21 -19.85
C GLY A 189 -7.23 6.40 -20.30
N LYS A 190 -7.87 7.57 -20.37
CA LYS A 190 -7.22 8.84 -20.74
C LYS A 190 -7.04 9.69 -19.49
N LEU A 191 -5.79 10.02 -19.19
CA LEU A 191 -5.43 10.95 -18.13
C LEU A 191 -5.24 12.33 -18.73
N ILE A 192 -5.97 13.32 -18.22
CA ILE A 192 -5.86 14.72 -18.60
C ILE A 192 -5.21 15.46 -17.44
N VAL A 193 -4.14 16.20 -17.72
CA VAL A 193 -3.35 16.93 -16.72
C VAL A 193 -3.36 18.42 -17.04
N ASP A 194 -3.78 19.21 -16.06
CA ASP A 194 -3.53 20.66 -16.00
C ASP A 194 -2.26 20.89 -15.19
N PHE A 195 -1.19 21.29 -15.88
CA PHE A 195 0.12 21.54 -15.30
C PHE A 195 0.27 22.92 -14.66
N VAL A 196 -0.68 23.83 -14.91
CA VAL A 196 -0.63 25.22 -14.45
C VAL A 196 -1.98 25.61 -13.83
N PRO A 197 -2.46 24.87 -12.82
CA PRO A 197 -3.83 24.94 -12.35
C PRO A 197 -4.22 26.30 -11.73
N ASP A 198 -3.23 27.11 -11.34
CA ASP A 198 -3.43 28.40 -10.70
C ASP A 198 -3.72 29.55 -11.68
N LEU A 199 -3.56 29.32 -12.99
CA LEU A 199 -3.84 30.31 -14.03
C LEU A 199 -5.11 29.97 -14.79
N HIS A 200 -5.96 30.93 -15.11
CA HIS A 200 -7.05 30.67 -16.06
C HIS A 200 -6.50 30.57 -17.49
N ILE A 201 -7.21 29.89 -18.41
CA ILE A 201 -6.73 29.69 -19.79
C ILE A 201 -6.50 31.02 -20.52
N GLU A 202 -7.34 32.04 -20.29
CA GLU A 202 -7.17 33.36 -20.89
C GLU A 202 -5.96 34.12 -20.30
N ASP A 203 -5.70 33.99 -19.00
CA ASP A 203 -4.52 34.57 -18.36
C ASP A 203 -3.24 33.92 -18.89
N LEU A 204 -3.26 32.60 -19.10
CA LEU A 204 -2.14 31.88 -19.69
C LEU A 204 -1.85 32.32 -21.14
N LYS A 205 -2.89 32.52 -21.95
CA LYS A 205 -2.73 33.06 -23.32
C LYS A 205 -2.16 34.47 -23.31
N SER A 206 -2.64 35.32 -22.39
CA SER A 206 -2.13 36.68 -22.20
C SER A 206 -0.66 36.67 -21.79
N LEU A 207 -0.29 35.83 -20.81
CA LEU A 207 1.08 35.65 -20.34
C LEU A 207 2.03 35.21 -21.46
N LEU A 208 1.63 34.23 -22.27
CA LEU A 208 2.43 33.77 -23.42
C LEU A 208 2.58 34.85 -24.49
N SER A 209 1.54 35.65 -24.72
CA SER A 209 1.59 36.78 -25.66
C SER A 209 2.51 37.90 -25.17
N GLN A 210 2.47 38.22 -23.87
CA GLN A 210 3.38 39.17 -23.24
C GLN A 210 4.83 38.69 -23.31
N GLN A 211 5.07 37.40 -23.01
CA GLN A 211 6.39 36.78 -23.13
C GLN A 211 6.93 36.88 -24.55
N LYS A 212 6.09 36.60 -25.56
CA LYS A 212 6.43 36.74 -26.97
C LYS A 212 6.92 38.15 -27.31
N ASN A 213 6.19 39.17 -26.87
CA ASN A 213 6.51 40.57 -27.16
C ASN A 213 7.80 41.01 -26.47
N ARG A 214 8.01 40.58 -25.21
CA ARG A 214 9.18 40.93 -24.41
C ARG A 214 10.46 40.26 -24.92
N PHE A 215 10.37 39.02 -25.38
CA PHE A 215 11.54 38.19 -25.74
C PHE A 215 11.56 37.79 -27.21
N ALA A 216 10.98 38.60 -28.10
CA ALA A 216 10.78 38.31 -29.52
C ALA A 216 12.02 37.72 -30.24
N LYS A 217 13.22 38.24 -29.96
CA LYS A 217 14.48 37.81 -30.59
C LYS A 217 15.14 36.58 -29.92
N GLN A 218 14.59 36.09 -28.81
CA GLN A 218 15.14 34.94 -28.09
C GLN A 218 14.48 33.64 -28.54
N LYS A 219 15.21 32.52 -28.38
CA LYS A 219 14.69 31.18 -28.62
C LYS A 219 13.62 30.83 -27.59
N VAL A 220 12.49 30.28 -28.04
CA VAL A 220 11.35 29.92 -27.17
C VAL A 220 11.78 28.97 -26.05
N LEU A 221 12.65 28.01 -26.37
CA LEU A 221 13.20 27.03 -25.42
C LEU A 221 14.00 27.67 -24.27
N ASN A 222 14.69 28.79 -24.51
CA ASN A 222 15.57 29.41 -23.53
C ASN A 222 14.85 30.43 -22.64
N SER A 223 13.62 30.82 -23.00
CA SER A 223 12.91 31.93 -22.35
C SER A 223 11.50 31.52 -21.95
N CYS A 224 11.39 30.43 -21.18
CA CYS A 224 10.13 30.00 -20.55
C CYS A 224 9.62 31.08 -19.58
N PRO A 225 8.31 31.41 -19.58
CA PRO A 225 7.76 32.31 -18.57
C PRO A 225 7.99 31.75 -17.15
N THR A 226 8.57 32.57 -16.28
CA THR A 226 8.96 32.18 -14.92
C THR A 226 7.76 31.92 -14.01
N GLU A 227 6.64 32.56 -14.30
CA GLU A 227 5.35 32.46 -13.63
C GLU A 227 4.79 31.04 -13.70
N LEU A 228 5.12 30.28 -14.75
CA LEU A 228 4.69 28.88 -14.89
C LEU A 228 5.46 27.92 -13.99
N ARG A 229 6.63 28.34 -13.47
CA ARG A 229 7.51 27.53 -12.60
C ARG A 229 7.86 26.14 -13.17
N LEU A 230 7.94 26.03 -14.49
CA LEU A 230 8.26 24.79 -15.18
C LEU A 230 9.77 24.61 -15.33
N VAL A 231 10.24 23.39 -15.14
CA VAL A 231 11.64 23.05 -15.44
C VAL A 231 11.89 23.04 -16.95
N LYS A 232 13.08 23.47 -17.37
CA LYS A 232 13.44 23.61 -18.80
C LYS A 232 13.19 22.34 -19.63
N ARG A 233 13.46 21.15 -19.06
CA ARG A 233 13.21 19.87 -19.72
C ARG A 233 11.73 19.65 -20.05
N PHE A 234 10.85 20.02 -19.12
CA PHE A 234 9.41 19.94 -19.33
C PHE A 234 8.90 21.00 -20.30
N TRP A 235 9.44 22.22 -20.22
CA TRP A 235 9.14 23.24 -21.22
C TRP A 235 9.48 22.77 -22.64
N LYS A 236 10.67 22.19 -22.82
CA LYS A 236 11.06 21.57 -24.09
C LYS A 236 10.04 20.55 -24.58
N TYR A 237 9.61 19.64 -23.70
CA TYR A 237 8.61 18.64 -24.03
C TYR A 237 7.27 19.21 -24.49
N ILE A 238 6.80 20.30 -23.88
CA ILE A 238 5.57 20.99 -24.33
C ILE A 238 5.75 21.58 -25.72
N LEU A 239 6.92 22.19 -26.00
CA LEU A 239 7.24 22.73 -27.31
C LEU A 239 7.35 21.63 -28.37
N ASP A 240 7.98 20.50 -28.03
CA ASP A 240 8.10 19.34 -28.93
C ASP A 240 6.73 18.75 -29.26
N ARG A 241 5.80 18.70 -28.29
CA ARG A 241 4.40 18.28 -28.51
C ARG A 241 3.60 19.22 -29.41
N GLU A 242 3.91 20.52 -29.40
CA GLU A 242 3.36 21.49 -30.34
C GLU A 242 3.98 21.34 -31.75
N GLY A 243 5.08 20.60 -31.88
CA GLY A 243 5.82 20.45 -33.14
C GLY A 243 6.82 21.58 -33.39
N LEU A 244 7.21 22.33 -32.35
CA LEU A 244 8.18 23.42 -32.47
C LEU A 244 9.62 22.89 -32.40
N VAL A 245 10.47 23.33 -33.34
CA VAL A 245 11.89 22.98 -33.36
C VAL A 245 12.67 23.88 -32.39
N GLY A 246 13.73 23.36 -31.75
CA GLY A 246 14.44 24.04 -30.65
C GLY A 246 15.02 25.42 -30.94
N ASP A 247 15.22 25.77 -32.22
CA ASP A 247 15.75 27.08 -32.65
C ASP A 247 14.68 28.12 -32.95
N THR A 248 13.39 27.79 -32.77
CA THR A 248 12.27 28.71 -33.00
C THR A 248 12.39 29.94 -32.11
N LEU A 249 12.23 31.13 -32.70
CA LEU A 249 12.21 32.40 -31.99
C LEU A 249 10.79 32.74 -31.52
N TRP A 250 10.67 33.51 -30.44
CA TRP A 250 9.37 34.00 -30.00
C TRP A 250 8.64 34.80 -31.09
N ALA A 251 9.37 35.63 -31.83
CA ALA A 251 8.82 36.45 -32.92
C ALA A 251 8.12 35.62 -34.00
N SER A 252 8.59 34.39 -34.26
CA SER A 252 8.04 33.51 -35.31
C SER A 252 6.82 32.71 -34.87
N LEU A 253 6.45 32.70 -33.58
CA LEU A 253 5.27 31.97 -33.11
C LEU A 253 3.98 32.64 -33.58
N SER A 254 3.08 31.87 -34.18
CA SER A 254 1.73 32.35 -34.49
C SER A 254 0.88 32.48 -33.22
N ASN A 255 -0.19 33.28 -33.26
CA ASN A 255 -1.15 33.33 -32.15
C ASN A 255 -1.83 31.97 -31.92
N ASN A 256 -2.03 31.19 -32.99
CA ASN A 256 -2.57 29.83 -32.90
C ASN A 256 -1.63 28.90 -32.13
N SER A 257 -0.31 29.01 -32.35
CA SER A 257 0.68 28.24 -31.60
C SER A 257 0.70 28.62 -30.11
N LEU A 258 0.52 29.90 -29.77
CA LEU A 258 0.41 30.33 -28.36
C LEU A 258 -0.85 29.74 -27.71
N ILE A 259 -1.99 29.77 -28.41
CA ILE A 259 -3.25 29.17 -27.94
C ILE A 259 -3.10 27.67 -27.75
N SER A 260 -2.44 26.99 -28.69
CA SER A 260 -2.21 25.54 -28.62
C SER A 260 -1.27 25.17 -27.46
N ILE A 261 -0.16 25.88 -27.26
CA ILE A 261 0.71 25.71 -26.09
C ILE A 261 -0.07 25.88 -24.78
N ALA A 262 -0.90 26.92 -24.68
CA ALA A 262 -1.76 27.14 -23.51
C ALA A 262 -2.71 25.96 -23.29
N HIS A 263 -3.30 25.44 -24.37
CA HIS A 263 -4.19 24.28 -24.31
C HIS A 263 -3.45 22.99 -23.92
N ILE A 264 -2.24 22.74 -24.43
CA ILE A 264 -1.42 21.58 -24.05
C ILE A 264 -1.05 21.66 -22.56
N LEU A 265 -0.70 22.83 -22.03
CA LEU A 265 -0.41 23.02 -20.61
C LEU A 265 -1.63 22.77 -19.72
N LYS A 266 -2.83 23.14 -20.17
CA LYS A 266 -4.10 22.99 -19.43
C LYS A 266 -4.77 21.63 -19.56
N HIS A 267 -4.62 20.98 -20.70
CA HIS A 267 -5.36 19.78 -21.07
C HIS A 267 -4.44 18.73 -21.70
N CYS A 268 -3.24 18.55 -21.13
CA CYS A 268 -2.29 17.58 -21.61
C CYS A 268 -2.86 16.17 -21.42
N THR A 269 -3.07 15.45 -22.52
CA THR A 269 -3.67 14.12 -22.48
C THR A 269 -2.59 13.04 -22.60
N PHE A 270 -2.75 12.00 -21.80
CA PHE A 270 -1.91 10.80 -21.74
C PHE A 270 -2.76 9.54 -21.80
N GLU A 271 -2.30 8.56 -22.57
CA GLU A 271 -2.91 7.24 -22.62
C GLU A 271 -2.37 6.37 -21.47
N VAL A 272 -3.24 6.02 -20.53
CA VAL A 272 -2.94 5.06 -19.47
C VAL A 272 -3.08 3.66 -20.07
N LYS A 273 -1.97 2.91 -20.11
CA LYS A 273 -1.93 1.54 -20.65
C LYS A 273 -1.96 0.46 -19.57
N GLY A 274 -1.77 0.86 -18.31
CA GLY A 274 -1.78 -0.05 -17.19
C GLY A 274 -1.37 0.62 -15.89
N LYS A 275 -1.23 -0.23 -14.87
CA LYS A 275 -0.65 0.12 -13.58
C LYS A 275 0.86 -0.13 -13.55
N GLY A 276 1.56 0.47 -12.60
CA GLY A 276 2.96 0.21 -12.31
C GLY A 276 3.28 -1.27 -12.08
N GLN A 277 4.55 -1.64 -12.23
CA GLN A 277 5.00 -3.03 -12.18
C GLN A 277 5.26 -3.54 -10.75
N PHE A 278 5.46 -2.66 -9.76
CA PHE A 278 5.89 -3.02 -8.41
C PHE A 278 4.71 -3.36 -7.51
N LYS A 279 4.39 -4.66 -7.42
CA LYS A 279 3.31 -5.18 -6.56
C LYS A 279 3.44 -4.76 -5.09
N ASP A 280 4.66 -4.63 -4.58
CA ASP A 280 4.93 -4.32 -3.17
C ASP A 280 4.66 -2.86 -2.78
N GLU A 281 4.36 -1.99 -3.75
CA GLU A 281 3.99 -0.59 -3.50
C GLU A 281 2.48 -0.39 -3.34
N PHE A 282 1.67 -1.42 -3.56
CA PHE A 282 0.22 -1.31 -3.62
C PHE A 282 -0.43 -1.63 -2.29
N VAL A 283 -1.53 -0.94 -2.03
CA VAL A 283 -2.54 -1.38 -1.07
C VAL A 283 -3.63 -2.09 -1.84
N THR A 284 -4.37 -2.97 -1.19
CA THR A 284 -5.44 -3.73 -1.81
C THR A 284 -6.80 -3.13 -1.48
N ALA A 285 -7.56 -2.76 -2.50
CA ALA A 285 -8.99 -2.47 -2.37
C ALA A 285 -9.77 -3.78 -2.51
N GLY A 286 -10.49 -4.19 -1.47
CA GLY A 286 -11.09 -5.52 -1.37
C GLY A 286 -10.71 -6.20 -0.06
N GLY A 287 -11.21 -7.40 0.19
CA GLY A 287 -11.03 -8.12 1.44
C GLY A 287 -12.33 -8.48 2.13
N VAL A 288 -12.26 -8.84 3.43
CA VAL A 288 -13.42 -9.24 4.23
C VAL A 288 -14.34 -8.04 4.45
N PRO A 289 -15.64 -8.11 4.10
CA PRO A 289 -16.56 -7.00 4.25
C PRO A 289 -16.73 -6.55 5.70
N LEU A 290 -16.71 -5.23 5.94
CA LEU A 290 -16.98 -4.66 7.26
C LEU A 290 -18.38 -4.98 7.79
N SER A 291 -19.33 -5.28 6.90
CA SER A 291 -20.67 -5.74 7.29
C SER A 291 -20.63 -7.04 8.11
N GLU A 292 -19.59 -7.86 7.95
CA GLU A 292 -19.40 -9.14 8.63
C GLU A 292 -18.57 -9.01 9.92
N ILE A 293 -18.16 -7.80 10.31
CA ILE A 293 -17.25 -7.55 11.45
C ILE A 293 -17.89 -6.60 12.47
N HIS A 294 -17.76 -6.91 13.75
CA HIS A 294 -18.07 -6.00 14.86
C HIS A 294 -16.93 -5.01 15.05
N LEU A 295 -17.01 -3.81 14.47
CA LEU A 295 -15.90 -2.83 14.44
C LEU A 295 -15.43 -2.35 15.83
N ASN A 296 -16.23 -2.50 16.88
CA ASN A 296 -15.85 -2.17 18.25
C ASN A 296 -14.97 -3.23 18.92
N THR A 297 -14.98 -4.47 18.41
CA THR A 297 -14.18 -5.59 18.94
C THR A 297 -13.23 -6.19 17.90
N MET A 298 -13.46 -5.90 16.61
CA MET A 298 -12.89 -6.56 15.44
C MET A 298 -13.22 -8.06 15.33
N GLU A 299 -14.21 -8.53 16.09
CA GLU A 299 -14.69 -9.91 16.05
C GLU A 299 -15.59 -10.13 14.84
N SER A 300 -15.56 -11.32 14.29
CA SER A 300 -16.46 -11.74 13.24
C SER A 300 -17.90 -11.88 13.76
N LYS A 301 -18.86 -11.49 12.91
CA LYS A 301 -20.30 -11.69 13.16
C LYS A 301 -20.78 -13.11 12.82
N ILE A 302 -19.96 -13.88 12.12
CA ILE A 302 -20.34 -15.19 11.54
C ILE A 302 -19.82 -16.31 12.45
N GLN A 303 -18.54 -16.25 12.76
CA GLN A 303 -17.83 -17.17 13.63
C GLN A 303 -17.37 -16.45 14.91
N PRO A 304 -17.88 -16.83 16.10
CA PRO A 304 -17.38 -16.34 17.39
C PRO A 304 -15.90 -16.65 17.58
N ASN A 305 -15.19 -15.85 18.38
CA ASN A 305 -13.75 -16.00 18.69
C ASN A 305 -12.80 -15.86 17.48
N LEU A 306 -13.32 -15.57 16.29
CA LEU A 306 -12.55 -15.22 15.09
C LEU A 306 -12.47 -13.70 14.96
N PHE A 307 -11.29 -13.16 14.71
CA PHE A 307 -11.02 -11.74 14.59
C PHE A 307 -10.26 -11.42 13.31
N PHE A 308 -10.40 -10.18 12.84
CA PHE A 308 -9.72 -9.69 11.64
C PHE A 308 -9.12 -8.31 11.90
N ALA A 309 -7.90 -8.04 11.42
CA ALA A 309 -7.27 -6.73 11.55
C ALA A 309 -6.35 -6.39 10.38
N GLY A 310 -6.23 -5.10 10.07
CA GLY A 310 -5.39 -4.60 8.98
C GLY A 310 -5.99 -4.84 7.59
N GLU A 311 -5.10 -4.94 6.60
CA GLU A 311 -5.44 -4.96 5.16
C GLU A 311 -6.18 -6.24 4.69
N ILE A 312 -6.42 -7.22 5.56
CA ILE A 312 -7.30 -8.36 5.23
C ILE A 312 -8.76 -7.92 5.10
N LEU A 313 -9.12 -6.84 5.78
CA LEU A 313 -10.44 -6.22 5.74
C LEU A 313 -10.60 -5.41 4.45
N ASN A 314 -11.84 -5.27 3.99
CA ASN A 314 -12.20 -4.40 2.87
C ASN A 314 -12.11 -2.91 3.25
N VAL A 315 -10.87 -2.46 3.48
CA VAL A 315 -10.47 -1.10 3.86
C VAL A 315 -9.14 -0.77 3.18
N ASP A 316 -9.17 0.17 2.25
CA ASP A 316 -7.98 0.82 1.72
C ASP A 316 -8.04 2.33 1.97
N GLY A 317 -6.97 2.86 2.56
CA GLY A 317 -6.76 4.29 2.78
C GLY A 317 -5.85 4.89 1.71
N VAL A 318 -5.84 6.22 1.62
CA VAL A 318 -4.87 6.94 0.77
C VAL A 318 -3.44 6.83 1.32
N THR A 319 -2.43 7.25 0.55
CA THR A 319 -1.05 7.37 1.07
C THR A 319 -0.96 8.38 2.22
N GLY A 320 0.04 8.21 3.08
CA GLY A 320 0.31 9.12 4.20
C GLY A 320 0.17 8.49 5.60
N GLY A 321 0.25 7.16 5.71
CA GLY A 321 0.20 6.45 7.00
C GLY A 321 -1.18 5.94 7.41
N PHE A 322 -2.24 6.25 6.65
CA PHE A 322 -3.61 5.84 6.97
C PHE A 322 -3.80 4.31 7.02
N ASN A 323 -3.18 3.57 6.10
CA ASN A 323 -3.24 2.10 6.09
C ASN A 323 -2.52 1.48 7.30
N PHE A 324 -1.40 2.06 7.72
CA PHE A 324 -0.74 1.68 8.96
C PHE A 324 -1.62 1.97 10.16
N GLN A 325 -2.21 3.17 10.24
CA GLN A 325 -3.13 3.50 11.32
C GLN A 325 -4.32 2.53 11.40
N ASN A 326 -4.89 2.12 10.26
CA ASN A 326 -5.93 1.09 10.22
C ASN A 326 -5.44 -0.25 10.81
N ALA A 327 -4.21 -0.67 10.46
CA ALA A 327 -3.60 -1.88 11.03
C ALA A 327 -3.36 -1.76 12.54
N TRP A 328 -2.86 -0.62 13.03
CA TRP A 328 -2.59 -0.38 14.44
C TRP A 328 -3.87 -0.32 15.27
N SER A 329 -4.85 0.48 14.85
CA SER A 329 -6.15 0.56 15.51
C SER A 329 -6.87 -0.79 15.52
N GLY A 330 -6.94 -1.48 14.38
CA GLY A 330 -7.58 -2.79 14.28
C GLY A 330 -6.88 -3.83 15.13
N GLY A 331 -5.54 -3.89 15.09
CA GLY A 331 -4.75 -4.82 15.90
C GLY A 331 -4.90 -4.59 17.39
N TYR A 332 -4.87 -3.32 17.84
CA TYR A 332 -5.09 -2.96 19.23
C TYR A 332 -6.48 -3.37 19.73
N ILE A 333 -7.53 -3.08 18.94
CA ILE A 333 -8.92 -3.41 19.32
C ILE A 333 -9.11 -4.93 19.36
N ALA A 334 -8.63 -5.67 18.36
CA ALA A 334 -8.71 -7.13 18.32
C ALA A 334 -7.97 -7.76 19.51
N GLY A 335 -6.71 -7.38 19.73
CA GLY A 335 -5.89 -7.90 20.82
C GLY A 335 -6.48 -7.60 22.21
N SER A 336 -6.97 -6.37 22.42
CA SER A 336 -7.63 -5.98 23.67
C SER A 336 -8.92 -6.77 23.91
N SER A 337 -9.68 -7.03 22.84
CA SER A 337 -10.92 -7.79 22.92
C SER A 337 -10.64 -9.24 23.28
N ILE A 338 -9.71 -9.90 22.58
CA ILE A 338 -9.27 -11.28 22.86
C ILE A 338 -8.79 -11.39 24.33
N GLY A 339 -7.93 -10.47 24.78
CA GLY A 339 -7.42 -10.47 26.15
C GLY A 339 -8.49 -10.24 27.22
N SER A 340 -9.58 -9.52 26.88
CA SER A 340 -10.68 -9.23 27.80
C SER A 340 -11.81 -10.26 27.77
N SER A 341 -11.84 -11.15 26.76
CA SER A 341 -12.92 -12.13 26.56
C SER A 341 -13.03 -13.16 27.69
N HIS A 342 -11.93 -13.47 28.37
CA HIS A 342 -11.93 -14.35 29.55
C HIS A 342 -12.27 -13.65 30.87
N MET A 343 -12.34 -12.33 30.88
CA MET A 343 -12.56 -11.58 32.11
C MET A 343 -14.04 -11.52 32.44
N THR A 344 -14.36 -11.94 33.66
CA THR A 344 -15.69 -11.70 34.24
C THR A 344 -15.96 -10.19 34.28
N TRP A 345 -17.24 -9.80 34.29
CA TRP A 345 -17.62 -8.38 34.41
C TRP A 345 -16.96 -7.68 35.62
N LYS A 346 -16.73 -8.42 36.71
CA LYS A 346 -16.02 -7.90 37.89
C LYS A 346 -14.56 -7.56 37.57
N GLU A 347 -13.84 -8.46 36.92
CA GLU A 347 -12.43 -8.27 36.58
C GLU A 347 -12.25 -7.17 35.52
N ARG A 348 -13.15 -7.09 34.51
CA ARG A 348 -13.13 -5.98 33.54
C ARG A 348 -13.30 -4.63 34.24
N LYS A 349 -14.29 -4.53 35.12
CA LYS A 349 -14.57 -3.29 35.86
C LYS A 349 -13.45 -2.92 36.83
N GLU A 350 -12.75 -3.91 37.37
CA GLU A 350 -11.59 -3.69 38.24
C GLU A 350 -10.38 -3.20 37.45
N MET A 351 -10.12 -3.74 36.25
CA MET A 351 -9.08 -3.23 35.36
C MET A 351 -9.37 -1.81 34.88
N GLU A 352 -10.63 -1.53 34.52
CA GLU A 352 -11.06 -0.20 34.08
C GLU A 352 -10.91 0.83 35.21
N ASN A 353 -11.28 0.46 36.44
CA ASN A 353 -11.02 1.27 37.63
C ASN A 353 -9.52 1.48 37.88
N ARG A 354 -8.67 0.46 37.69
CA ARG A 354 -7.21 0.61 37.80
C ARG A 354 -6.66 1.60 36.76
N LYS A 355 -7.15 1.56 35.52
CA LYS A 355 -6.80 2.54 34.47
C LYS A 355 -7.24 3.96 34.83
N VAL A 356 -8.45 4.13 35.36
CA VAL A 356 -8.93 5.45 35.82
C VAL A 356 -8.03 6.00 36.93
N VAL A 357 -7.62 5.15 37.88
CA VAL A 357 -6.72 5.53 38.96
C VAL A 357 -5.31 5.87 38.44
N SER A 358 -4.76 5.09 37.50
CA SER A 358 -3.45 5.38 36.91
C SER A 358 -3.41 6.68 36.10
N LEU A 359 -4.57 7.12 35.59
CA LEU A 359 -4.74 8.40 34.91
C LEU A 359 -5.12 9.55 35.87
N GLY A 360 -5.03 9.34 37.19
CA GLY A 360 -5.31 10.36 38.21
C GLY A 360 -6.80 10.59 38.51
N GLY A 361 -7.71 9.79 37.95
CA GLY A 361 -9.15 9.86 38.19
C GLY A 361 -9.60 9.05 39.42
N LYS A 362 -10.78 9.38 39.96
CA LYS A 362 -11.43 8.60 41.02
C LYS A 362 -12.45 7.62 40.41
N PRO A 363 -12.39 6.31 40.73
CA PRO A 363 -13.35 5.35 40.20
C PRO A 363 -14.76 5.63 40.76
N PRO A 364 -15.83 5.44 39.97
CA PRO A 364 -17.20 5.75 40.38
C PRO A 364 -17.62 4.88 41.56
N LYS A 365 -18.09 5.52 42.65
CA LYS A 365 -18.61 4.81 43.83
C LYS A 365 -19.81 3.94 43.43
N LYS A 366 -19.74 2.63 43.71
CA LYS A 366 -20.88 1.71 43.52
C LYS A 366 -22.03 2.15 44.43
N GLN A 367 -23.04 2.81 43.88
CA GLN A 367 -24.35 2.88 44.52
C GLN A 367 -24.96 1.49 44.42
N ARG A 368 -24.92 0.72 45.51
CA ARG A 368 -25.54 -0.61 45.56
C ARG A 368 -27.06 -0.40 45.59
N LEU A 369 -27.75 -0.80 44.53
CA LEU A 369 -29.21 -0.94 44.57
C LEU A 369 -29.56 -2.05 45.60
N PRO A 370 -30.58 -1.86 46.44
CA PRO A 370 -31.05 -2.90 47.36
C PRO A 370 -31.38 -4.19 46.60
N LEU A 371 -31.05 -5.34 47.18
CA LEU A 371 -31.28 -6.68 46.59
C LEU A 371 -32.74 -6.91 46.14
N SER A 372 -33.70 -6.28 46.81
CA SER A 372 -35.12 -6.29 46.45
C SER A 372 -35.37 -5.67 45.07
N VAL A 373 -34.72 -4.55 44.75
CA VAL A 373 -34.86 -3.84 43.47
C VAL A 373 -34.11 -4.59 42.36
N ALA A 374 -32.92 -5.10 42.64
CA ALA A 374 -32.11 -5.86 41.68
C ALA A 374 -32.81 -7.15 41.22
N ARG A 375 -33.48 -7.88 42.14
CA ARG A 375 -34.23 -9.11 41.80
C ARG A 375 -35.40 -8.84 40.84
N VAL A 376 -36.12 -7.74 41.04
CA VAL A 376 -37.24 -7.35 40.16
C VAL A 376 -36.74 -6.97 38.76
N VAL A 377 -35.62 -6.25 38.67
CA VAL A 377 -35.00 -5.87 37.40
C VAL A 377 -34.50 -7.09 36.64
N MET A 378 -33.82 -8.03 37.31
CA MET A 378 -33.32 -9.27 36.68
C MET A 378 -34.46 -10.17 36.19
N LYS A 379 -35.56 -10.27 36.95
CA LYS A 379 -36.75 -11.02 36.51
C LYS A 379 -37.37 -10.43 35.24
N LYS A 380 -37.54 -9.10 35.19
CA LYS A 380 -38.05 -8.39 34.00
C LYS A 380 -37.10 -8.50 32.80
N GLN A 381 -35.80 -8.56 33.03
CA GLN A 381 -34.82 -8.73 31.96
C GLN A 381 -34.86 -10.13 31.36
N LYS A 382 -34.97 -11.17 32.20
CA LYS A 382 -35.15 -12.55 31.75
C LYS A 382 -36.46 -12.73 30.96
N GLU A 383 -37.55 -12.11 31.42
CA GLU A 383 -38.84 -12.11 30.70
C GLU A 383 -38.73 -11.41 29.32
N ARG A 384 -37.92 -10.36 29.19
CA ARG A 384 -37.66 -9.68 27.91
C ARG A 384 -36.81 -10.52 26.97
N GLU A 385 -35.78 -11.19 27.49
CA GLU A 385 -34.91 -12.08 26.70
C GLU A 385 -35.68 -13.31 26.20
N GLU A 386 -36.53 -13.92 27.04
CA GLU A 386 -37.42 -15.02 26.63
C GLU A 386 -38.45 -14.58 25.58
N LYS A 387 -38.98 -13.35 25.68
CA LYS A 387 -39.88 -12.79 24.68
C LYS A 387 -39.18 -12.53 23.34
N MET A 388 -37.96 -12.00 23.37
CA MET A 388 -37.15 -11.75 22.18
C MET A 388 -36.75 -13.06 21.49
N LEU A 389 -36.43 -14.10 22.26
CA LEU A 389 -36.11 -15.43 21.73
C LEU A 389 -37.34 -16.07 21.05
N LYS A 390 -38.54 -15.90 21.64
CA LYS A 390 -39.80 -16.33 21.01
C LYS A 390 -40.10 -15.57 19.72
N GLU A 391 -39.90 -14.25 19.68
CA GLU A 391 -40.09 -13.44 18.47
C GLU A 391 -39.12 -13.86 17.35
N ASN A 392 -37.84 -14.09 17.68
CA ASN A 392 -36.85 -14.57 16.70
C ASN A 392 -37.17 -15.97 16.16
N MET A 393 -37.73 -16.85 16.99
CA MET A 393 -38.15 -18.19 16.57
C MET A 393 -39.38 -18.19 15.65
N ILE A 394 -40.25 -17.18 15.78
CA ILE A 394 -41.40 -16.95 14.89
C ILE A 394 -40.93 -16.37 13.54
N LEU A 395 -39.99 -15.44 13.56
CA LEU A 395 -39.41 -14.82 12.34
C LEU A 395 -38.57 -15.79 11.51
N GLY A 396 -37.87 -16.75 12.14
CA GLY A 396 -37.07 -17.76 11.46
C GLY A 396 -37.87 -18.78 10.61
N ARG A 397 -39.20 -18.82 10.74
CA ARG A 397 -40.05 -19.83 10.08
C ARG A 397 -40.57 -19.42 8.70
N PHE A 398 -40.36 -18.17 8.27
CA PHE A 398 -40.91 -17.63 7.02
C PHE A 398 -39.88 -17.35 5.90
N GLY A 399 -38.59 -17.65 6.11
CA GLY A 399 -37.53 -17.40 5.13
C GLY A 399 -37.02 -18.66 4.43
N GLY A 400 -37.84 -19.33 3.62
CA GLY A 400 -37.41 -20.55 2.91
C GLY A 400 -38.06 -20.76 1.54
N LYS A 401 -37.38 -20.30 0.48
CA LYS A 401 -37.15 -20.97 -0.84
C LYS A 401 -36.99 -20.00 -2.01
N LEU A 402 -36.28 -20.51 -3.04
CA LEU A 402 -35.96 -20.05 -4.41
C LEU A 402 -34.47 -19.65 -4.53
N GLY A 403 -33.60 -20.23 -5.36
CA GLY A 403 -33.67 -21.29 -6.38
C GLY A 403 -32.45 -21.17 -7.32
N GLY A 404 -31.97 -22.27 -7.91
CA GLY A 404 -31.22 -22.26 -9.17
C GLY A 404 -29.70 -22.51 -9.10
N GLY A 405 -29.27 -23.72 -9.46
CA GLY A 405 -27.87 -24.09 -9.63
C GLY A 405 -27.29 -23.71 -11.01
N ALA A 406 -25.96 -23.54 -11.05
CA ALA A 406 -25.19 -23.55 -12.30
C ALA A 406 -23.80 -24.16 -12.05
N LYS A 407 -23.46 -25.16 -12.87
CA LYS A 407 -22.15 -25.82 -12.97
C LYS A 407 -21.05 -24.80 -13.29
N ARG A 408 -19.92 -24.84 -12.58
CA ARG A 408 -18.67 -24.16 -12.97
C ARG A 408 -17.64 -25.18 -13.45
N SER A 409 -17.13 -24.93 -14.65
CA SER A 409 -16.02 -25.61 -15.31
C SER A 409 -14.70 -25.31 -14.61
N ALA A 410 -13.83 -26.32 -14.54
CA ALA A 410 -12.47 -26.23 -14.03
C ALA A 410 -11.61 -25.35 -14.93
N ASP A 411 -10.89 -24.38 -14.33
CA ASP A 411 -9.83 -23.63 -15.02
C ASP A 411 -8.49 -23.87 -14.33
N LYS A 412 -7.46 -24.03 -15.16
CA LYS A 412 -6.13 -24.53 -14.82
C LYS A 412 -5.30 -23.45 -14.12
N GLN A 413 -4.79 -23.79 -12.93
CA GLN A 413 -3.77 -23.02 -12.21
C GLN A 413 -2.49 -22.85 -13.07
N ARG A 414 -2.02 -21.61 -13.22
CA ARG A 414 -0.65 -21.29 -13.64
C ARG A 414 0.18 -20.93 -12.40
N PRO A 415 1.42 -21.43 -12.28
CA PRO A 415 2.22 -21.23 -11.08
C PRO A 415 3.05 -19.95 -11.21
N GLU A 416 2.72 -18.92 -10.42
CA GLU A 416 3.66 -17.82 -10.17
C GLU A 416 3.45 -17.22 -8.77
N ASP A 417 3.85 -18.01 -7.77
CA ASP A 417 4.03 -17.55 -6.39
C ASP A 417 5.53 -17.45 -6.07
N ARG A 418 6.06 -16.23 -6.17
CA ARG A 418 7.22 -15.80 -5.37
C ARG A 418 6.98 -14.38 -4.89
N VAL A 419 6.21 -14.26 -3.81
CA VAL A 419 6.11 -13.03 -3.01
C VAL A 419 7.36 -12.95 -2.13
N LEU A 420 8.34 -12.15 -2.53
CA LEU A 420 9.46 -11.74 -1.69
C LEU A 420 8.99 -10.55 -0.85
N LYS A 421 8.78 -10.76 0.46
CA LYS A 421 8.52 -9.66 1.40
C LYS A 421 9.76 -8.76 1.45
N SER A 422 9.61 -7.46 1.23
CA SER A 422 10.67 -6.50 1.61
C SER A 422 10.71 -6.44 3.13
N SER A 423 11.84 -6.81 3.72
CA SER A 423 12.02 -6.82 5.18
C SER A 423 12.49 -5.46 5.72
N GLU A 424 13.04 -4.60 4.87
CA GLU A 424 13.67 -3.33 5.29
C GLU A 424 13.59 -2.26 4.20
N GLY A 425 13.38 -1.00 4.60
CA GLY A 425 13.47 0.15 3.71
C GLY A 425 13.84 1.45 4.43
N HIS A 426 14.52 2.32 3.70
CA HIS A 426 14.93 3.64 4.17
C HIS A 426 13.97 4.70 3.64
N PHE A 427 13.59 5.68 4.46
CA PHE A 427 12.74 6.78 4.02
C PHE A 427 13.59 7.98 3.58
N LYS A 428 13.30 8.55 2.41
CA LYS A 428 13.91 9.78 1.93
C LYS A 428 12.84 10.74 1.42
N ASN A 429 12.79 11.95 1.97
CA ASN A 429 11.79 12.98 1.65
C ASN A 429 10.34 12.45 1.76
N GLY A 430 10.04 11.73 2.83
CA GLY A 430 8.71 11.18 3.09
C GLY A 430 8.27 10.02 2.20
N VAL A 431 9.12 9.47 1.32
CA VAL A 431 8.81 8.31 0.47
C VAL A 431 9.77 7.18 0.80
N LEU A 432 9.27 5.93 0.77
CA LEU A 432 10.11 4.73 0.87
C LEU A 432 11.10 4.74 -0.31
N ASP A 433 12.39 4.94 -0.01
CA ASP A 433 13.45 4.88 -1.00
C ASP A 433 13.71 3.41 -1.33
N VAL A 434 13.21 2.99 -2.47
CA VAL A 434 13.36 1.62 -3.00
C VAL A 434 14.64 1.45 -3.81
N LYS A 435 15.52 2.47 -3.92
CA LYS A 435 16.75 2.41 -4.75
C LYS A 435 17.66 1.23 -4.44
N HIS A 436 17.73 0.79 -3.19
CA HIS A 436 18.51 -0.38 -2.78
C HIS A 436 17.93 -1.70 -3.30
N LEU A 437 16.62 -1.77 -3.59
CA LEU A 437 15.96 -2.92 -4.21
C LEU A 437 16.28 -3.07 -5.71
N PHE A 438 16.89 -2.06 -6.34
CA PHE A 438 17.29 -2.09 -7.76
C PHE A 438 18.71 -2.63 -7.99
N GLN A 439 19.44 -3.00 -6.93
CA GLN A 439 20.77 -3.59 -7.10
C GLN A 439 20.66 -5.07 -7.47
N LYS A 440 21.18 -5.44 -8.65
CA LYS A 440 21.33 -6.85 -9.05
C LYS A 440 22.20 -7.56 -8.01
N ALA A 441 21.71 -8.69 -7.50
CA ALA A 441 22.53 -9.60 -6.70
C ALA A 441 23.80 -9.97 -7.48
N PRO A 442 25.00 -9.97 -6.87
CA PRO A 442 26.19 -10.48 -7.52
C PRO A 442 26.00 -11.96 -7.88
N PRO A 443 26.56 -12.43 -9.00
CA PRO A 443 26.44 -13.84 -9.39
C PRO A 443 27.06 -14.71 -8.28
N LYS A 444 26.30 -15.70 -7.82
CA LYS A 444 26.80 -16.73 -6.91
C LYS A 444 27.74 -17.64 -7.71
N ASP A 445 29.02 -17.62 -7.35
CA ASP A 445 29.95 -18.69 -7.70
C ASP A 445 29.45 -20.00 -7.08
N ASN A 446 29.14 -20.97 -7.93
CA ASN A 446 28.88 -22.34 -7.53
C ASN A 446 30.20 -23.10 -7.54
N ASP A 447 30.89 -23.12 -6.40
CA ASP A 447 31.83 -24.19 -6.08
C ASP A 447 31.04 -25.36 -5.50
N PHE A 448 31.05 -26.51 -6.19
CA PHE A 448 31.08 -27.81 -5.54
C PHE A 448 31.63 -28.87 -6.50
N ASP A 449 32.75 -29.46 -6.08
CA ASP A 449 33.48 -30.57 -6.67
C ASP A 449 32.66 -31.86 -6.85
N GLY A 450 33.04 -32.66 -7.86
CA GLY A 450 32.57 -34.03 -8.03
C GLY A 450 33.23 -34.76 -9.20
N HIS A 451 34.27 -35.54 -8.89
CA HIS A 451 35.12 -36.35 -9.76
C HIS A 451 34.43 -37.23 -10.84
N GLY A 452 35.09 -37.37 -12.01
CA GLY A 452 34.71 -38.32 -13.06
C GLY A 452 35.78 -38.53 -14.14
N VAL A 453 36.69 -39.46 -13.85
CA VAL A 453 37.80 -40.08 -14.61
C VAL A 453 37.65 -40.28 -16.14
N ASN A 454 38.79 -40.11 -16.84
CA ASN A 454 39.27 -40.74 -18.10
C ASN A 454 38.76 -40.30 -19.49
N LYS A 455 39.66 -39.72 -20.32
CA LYS A 455 40.46 -40.40 -21.38
C LYS A 455 40.95 -39.40 -22.46
N GLY A 456 42.26 -39.39 -22.68
CA GLY A 456 42.80 -39.64 -24.03
C GLY A 456 43.21 -38.47 -24.93
N LYS A 457 44.50 -38.52 -25.30
CA LYS A 457 45.15 -38.12 -26.57
C LYS A 457 45.45 -36.62 -26.79
N LYS A 458 46.73 -36.23 -26.75
CA LYS A 458 47.73 -36.23 -27.88
C LYS A 458 47.32 -35.29 -29.04
N LYS A 459 48.00 -34.14 -29.16
CA LYS A 459 49.13 -33.87 -30.11
C LYS A 459 49.21 -32.38 -30.46
N LYS A 460 50.47 -31.89 -30.47
CA LYS A 460 51.16 -31.00 -31.45
C LYS A 460 50.46 -29.71 -31.91
N GLY A 461 51.15 -28.58 -32.07
CA GLY A 461 52.57 -28.28 -31.98
C GLY A 461 52.83 -26.83 -32.41
N SER A 462 54.11 -26.47 -32.48
CA SER A 462 54.73 -25.32 -33.16
C SER A 462 54.23 -23.90 -32.82
N GLY A 463 55.07 -22.91 -32.55
CA GLY A 463 56.52 -22.84 -32.63
C GLY A 463 57.00 -21.38 -32.71
N LYS A 464 58.22 -21.19 -32.22
CA LYS A 464 59.26 -20.21 -32.62
C LYS A 464 59.00 -18.69 -32.50
N LYS A 465 59.91 -18.09 -31.69
CA LYS A 465 60.87 -16.98 -31.99
C LYS A 465 60.26 -15.62 -32.40
N ASN A 466 60.76 -14.46 -31.99
CA ASN A 466 62.12 -14.07 -31.64
C ASN A 466 62.11 -12.63 -31.05
N ARG A 467 63.03 -12.39 -30.11
CA ARG A 467 63.94 -11.23 -29.98
C ARG A 467 63.44 -9.77 -29.99
N GLY A 468 63.93 -9.07 -28.97
CA GLY A 468 64.45 -7.70 -29.05
C GLY A 468 64.25 -6.95 -27.74
N LYS A 469 65.19 -7.02 -26.77
CA LYS A 469 66.24 -5.99 -26.49
C LYS A 469 65.66 -4.57 -26.34
N LYS A 470 66.06 -3.71 -25.39
CA LYS A 470 66.94 -3.73 -24.22
C LYS A 470 66.99 -2.26 -23.74
N LYS A 471 67.28 -2.05 -22.46
CA LYS A 471 67.77 -0.78 -21.83
C LYS A 471 66.69 0.31 -21.69
N GLY A 472 66.68 1.13 -20.65
CA GLY A 472 67.52 1.39 -19.47
C GLY A 472 66.78 2.53 -18.76
N GLY A 473 66.71 2.63 -17.44
CA GLY A 473 67.82 2.84 -16.52
C GLY A 473 67.47 4.06 -15.67
N GLY A 474 67.75 3.99 -14.36
CA GLY A 474 67.73 5.11 -13.40
C GLY A 474 66.31 5.56 -13.03
N GLY A 475 65.89 5.59 -11.77
CA GLY A 475 66.63 5.91 -10.56
C GLY A 475 66.16 7.28 -10.05
N GLY A 476 65.62 7.31 -8.82
CA GLY A 476 65.72 8.49 -7.96
C GLY A 476 64.47 9.36 -7.77
N ARG A 477 63.87 9.17 -6.59
CA ARG A 477 63.59 10.20 -5.56
C ARG A 477 62.68 11.42 -5.84
N LYS A 478 61.70 11.48 -4.91
CA LYS A 478 61.26 12.62 -4.06
C LYS A 478 60.37 13.72 -4.65
N ARG A 479 59.25 13.89 -3.91
CA ARG A 479 58.59 15.13 -3.45
C ARG A 479 58.15 16.09 -4.55
N ARG A 480 56.84 16.28 -4.70
CA ARG A 480 56.06 17.19 -3.84
C ARG A 480 54.57 16.85 -3.95
#